data_AF-A0A6I7NQ07-F1
#
_entry.id   AF-A0A6I7NQ07-F1
#
_cell.length_a   1.000
_cell.length_b   1.000
_cell.length_c   1.000
_cell.angle_alpha   90.00
_cell.angle_beta   90.00
_cell.angle_gamma   90.00
#
_symmetry.space_group_name_H-M   'P 1'
#
loop_
_entity.id
_entity.type
_entity.pdbx_description
1 polymer ?
#
loop_
_entity_poly.entity_id
_entity_poly.type
_entity_poly.pdbx_seq_one_letter_code
_entity_poly.pdbx_strand_id
1 'polypeptide(L)'
;MKHRLILPVSAMLFVLMTTLFVVVAFLLNQGTLETASTIGDVSVSGRVFFEQGGFETDAEEVVIDLVSDTRKPGVYTVNVIDVNALQFIENLRVELFVESDVDTYIRVSLVDSLTLLITNFEGVQTEIPIIGDPFDFNVTSDWVDRVSVDGFYYLQNPVQRLDASTPLVIPLIEEYFPGLSFSPLPIGYSLQIALRIEAVQAIEGPQRRWGLPTPPWGGTW
;
A
#
# COMPACT_ATOMS: atom_id res chain seq x y z
N MET A 1 61.12 -55.90 -5.46
CA MET A 1 60.09 -55.85 -4.38
C MET A 1 59.47 -54.46 -4.15
N LYS A 2 60.09 -53.33 -4.52
CA LYS A 2 59.57 -51.97 -4.22
C LYS A 2 58.29 -51.56 -4.99
N HIS A 3 57.98 -52.17 -6.14
CA HIS A 3 56.80 -51.79 -6.92
C HIS A 3 55.47 -52.39 -6.44
N ARG A 4 55.49 -53.42 -5.56
CA ARG A 4 54.26 -54.05 -5.07
C ARG A 4 53.51 -53.22 -4.03
N LEU A 5 54.15 -52.20 -3.45
CA LEU A 5 53.53 -51.32 -2.44
C LEU A 5 52.91 -50.04 -3.04
N ILE A 6 53.24 -49.70 -4.29
CA ILE A 6 52.83 -48.42 -4.91
C ILE A 6 51.34 -48.44 -5.27
N LEU A 7 50.85 -49.57 -5.79
CA LEU A 7 49.46 -49.73 -6.20
C LEU A 7 48.43 -49.60 -5.04
N PRO A 8 48.60 -50.28 -3.88
CA PRO A 8 47.65 -50.13 -2.77
C PRO A 8 47.70 -48.74 -2.13
N VAL A 9 48.88 -48.10 -2.08
CA VAL A 9 49.02 -46.74 -1.54
C VAL A 9 48.32 -45.72 -2.45
N SER A 10 48.46 -45.86 -3.78
CA SER A 10 47.75 -45.01 -4.74
C SER A 10 46.23 -45.18 -4.67
N ALA A 11 45.74 -46.42 -4.50
CA ALA A 11 44.31 -46.67 -4.35
C ALA A 11 43.74 -46.08 -3.05
N MET A 12 44.49 -46.18 -1.94
CA MET A 12 44.09 -45.59 -0.66
C MET A 12 44.03 -44.06 -0.73
N LEU A 13 45.01 -43.41 -1.38
CA LEU A 13 45.03 -41.97 -1.61
C LEU A 13 43.85 -41.51 -2.49
N PHE A 14 43.51 -42.29 -3.51
CA PHE A 14 42.36 -42.00 -4.36
C PHE A 14 41.04 -42.05 -3.57
N VAL A 15 40.84 -43.10 -2.76
CA VAL A 15 39.64 -43.20 -1.90
C VAL A 15 39.57 -42.03 -0.94
N LEU A 16 40.68 -41.67 -0.28
CA LEU A 16 40.72 -40.54 0.65
C LEU A 16 40.40 -39.19 -0.02
N MET A 17 40.88 -38.97 -1.25
CA MET A 17 40.56 -37.77 -2.03
C MET A 17 39.08 -37.72 -2.40
N THR A 18 38.50 -38.85 -2.82
CA THR A 18 37.06 -38.90 -3.17
C THR A 18 36.16 -38.68 -1.96
N THR A 19 36.49 -39.24 -0.79
CA THR A 19 35.70 -39.03 0.43
C THR A 19 35.80 -37.59 0.93
N LEU A 20 36.99 -36.99 0.90
CA LEU A 20 37.17 -35.58 1.29
C LEU A 20 36.36 -34.66 0.37
N PHE A 21 36.37 -34.92 -0.94
CA PHE A 21 35.60 -34.14 -1.90
C PHE A 21 34.09 -34.24 -1.67
N VAL A 22 33.56 -35.45 -1.42
CA VAL A 22 32.14 -35.66 -1.13
C VAL A 22 31.72 -34.97 0.17
N VAL A 23 32.55 -35.05 1.22
CA VAL A 23 32.27 -34.39 2.50
C VAL A 23 32.29 -32.86 2.34
N VAL A 24 33.28 -32.30 1.64
CA VAL A 24 33.34 -30.85 1.38
C VAL A 24 32.16 -30.39 0.53
N ALA A 25 31.80 -31.13 -0.52
CA ALA A 25 30.65 -30.82 -1.37
C ALA A 25 29.34 -30.86 -0.57
N PHE A 26 29.17 -31.84 0.32
CA PHE A 26 28.00 -31.95 1.19
C PHE A 26 27.91 -30.77 2.18
N LEU A 27 29.03 -30.40 2.81
CA LEU A 27 29.08 -29.27 3.74
C LEU A 27 28.81 -27.93 3.05
N LEU A 28 29.36 -27.73 1.85
CA LEU A 28 29.09 -26.54 1.04
C LEU A 28 27.63 -26.47 0.58
N ASN A 29 27.04 -27.62 0.19
CA ASN A 29 25.64 -27.68 -0.22
C ASN A 29 24.67 -27.38 0.94
N GLN A 30 25.00 -27.78 2.17
CA GLN A 30 24.21 -27.40 3.34
C GLN A 30 24.33 -25.90 3.67
N GLY A 31 25.50 -25.30 3.47
CA GLY A 31 25.71 -23.87 3.68
C GLY A 31 24.95 -22.98 2.70
N THR A 32 24.56 -23.51 1.53
CA THR A 32 23.83 -22.77 0.48
C THR A 32 22.32 -22.99 0.51
N LEU A 33 21.80 -23.90 1.35
CA LEU A 33 20.36 -24.03 1.58
C LEU A 33 19.91 -22.98 2.61
N GLU A 34 20.07 -21.70 2.28
CA GLU A 34 19.18 -20.68 2.82
C GLU A 34 17.79 -21.02 2.29
N THR A 35 17.06 -21.81 3.07
CA THR A 35 15.63 -22.00 2.84
C THR A 35 15.01 -20.67 3.25
N ALA A 36 14.96 -19.72 2.30
CA ALA A 36 14.14 -18.53 2.41
C ALA A 36 12.69 -19.02 2.45
N SER A 37 12.26 -19.48 3.64
CA SER A 37 10.87 -19.71 3.92
C SER A 37 10.26 -18.33 4.04
N THR A 38 9.39 -17.96 3.10
CA THR A 38 8.54 -16.79 3.28
C THR A 38 7.72 -17.02 4.55
N ILE A 39 7.96 -16.21 5.58
CA ILE A 39 7.30 -16.34 6.90
C ILE A 39 5.87 -15.76 6.87
N GLY A 40 5.51 -15.12 5.76
CA GLY A 40 4.19 -14.58 5.45
C GLY A 40 4.36 -13.56 4.34
N ASP A 41 3.39 -13.47 3.44
CA ASP A 41 3.29 -12.45 2.42
C ASP A 41 2.27 -11.39 2.83
N VAL A 42 2.64 -10.12 2.70
CA VAL A 42 1.82 -8.97 3.08
C VAL A 42 1.69 -8.07 1.87
N SER A 43 0.52 -8.12 1.22
CA SER A 43 0.15 -7.25 0.11
C SER A 43 -1.14 -6.52 0.46
N VAL A 44 -1.12 -5.19 0.33
CA VAL A 44 -2.31 -4.34 0.51
C VAL A 44 -2.32 -3.31 -0.61
N SER A 45 -3.45 -3.19 -1.30
CA SER A 45 -3.70 -2.17 -2.31
C SER A 45 -4.93 -1.34 -1.95
N GLY A 46 -5.07 -0.17 -2.55
CA GLY A 46 -6.24 0.70 -2.36
C GLY A 46 -6.92 1.02 -3.67
N ARG A 47 -8.24 1.16 -3.64
CA ARG A 47 -9.07 1.63 -4.75
C ARG A 47 -9.80 2.89 -4.33
N VAL A 48 -9.75 3.87 -5.20
CA VAL A 48 -10.54 5.10 -5.10
C VAL A 48 -11.61 5.03 -6.19
N PHE A 49 -12.86 5.23 -5.82
CA PHE A 49 -13.98 5.18 -6.74
C PHE A 49 -15.09 6.12 -6.29
N PHE A 50 -16.10 6.28 -7.13
CA PHE A 50 -17.29 7.06 -6.85
C PHE A 50 -18.52 6.19 -6.91
N GLU A 51 -19.44 6.38 -5.96
CA GLU A 51 -20.70 5.66 -5.92
C GLU A 51 -21.89 6.63 -5.92
N GLN A 52 -22.79 6.49 -6.89
CA GLN A 52 -24.02 7.26 -6.95
C GLN A 52 -25.19 6.36 -7.36
N GLY A 53 -26.21 6.27 -6.51
CA GLY A 53 -27.40 5.45 -6.78
C GLY A 53 -27.10 3.95 -6.93
N GLY A 54 -26.06 3.44 -6.25
CA GLY A 54 -25.62 2.05 -6.31
C GLY A 54 -24.77 1.70 -7.54
N PHE A 55 -24.36 2.69 -8.33
CA PHE A 55 -23.41 2.51 -9.42
C PHE A 55 -22.03 2.99 -9.01
N GLU A 56 -21.04 2.10 -9.12
CA GLU A 56 -19.64 2.40 -8.90
C GLU A 56 -18.97 2.87 -10.21
N THR A 57 -18.04 3.81 -10.09
CA THR A 57 -17.16 4.23 -11.18
C THR A 57 -15.77 4.52 -10.64
N ASP A 58 -14.76 3.89 -11.24
CA ASP A 58 -13.36 4.06 -10.82
C ASP A 58 -12.93 5.52 -10.94
N ALA A 59 -12.13 5.98 -9.99
CA ALA A 59 -11.60 7.33 -10.04
C ALA A 59 -10.53 7.45 -11.12
N GLU A 60 -10.51 8.59 -11.80
CA GLU A 60 -9.53 8.87 -12.85
C GLU A 60 -8.31 9.59 -12.27
N GLU A 61 -7.13 9.15 -12.71
CA GLU A 61 -5.88 9.84 -12.40
C GLU A 61 -5.84 11.24 -13.01
N VAL A 62 -5.22 12.18 -12.31
CA VAL A 62 -5.05 13.57 -12.76
C VAL A 62 -4.23 13.61 -14.04
N VAL A 63 -4.79 14.23 -15.08
CA VAL A 63 -4.11 14.47 -16.36
C VAL A 63 -3.34 15.80 -16.31
N ILE A 64 -2.04 15.75 -16.57
CA ILE A 64 -1.13 16.91 -16.60
C ILE A 64 -1.06 17.52 -18.01
N ASP A 65 -1.15 16.67 -19.03
CA ASP A 65 -1.12 17.08 -20.43
C ASP A 65 -2.14 16.27 -21.23
N LEU A 66 -3.18 16.97 -21.71
CA LEU A 66 -4.28 16.39 -22.50
C LEU A 66 -3.82 15.87 -23.87
N VAL A 67 -2.73 16.40 -24.44
CA VAL A 67 -2.26 16.02 -25.77
C VAL A 67 -1.50 14.70 -25.72
N SER A 68 -0.69 14.51 -24.69
CA SER A 68 0.09 13.28 -24.49
C SER A 68 -0.59 12.26 -23.57
N ASP A 69 -1.73 12.60 -22.96
CA ASP A 69 -2.40 11.84 -21.90
C ASP A 69 -1.44 11.49 -20.74
N THR A 70 -0.53 12.43 -20.42
CA THR A 70 0.41 12.25 -19.30
C THR A 70 -0.34 12.41 -17.99
N ARG A 71 -0.33 11.39 -17.14
CA ARG A 71 -1.05 11.33 -15.86
C ARG A 71 -0.11 11.37 -14.65
N LYS A 72 -0.63 11.81 -13.50
CA LYS A 72 0.01 11.66 -12.19
C LYS A 72 -0.37 10.29 -11.61
N PRO A 73 0.52 9.28 -11.65
CA PRO A 73 0.17 7.93 -11.20
C PRO A 73 -0.20 7.92 -9.72
N GLY A 74 -1.33 7.31 -9.38
CA GLY A 74 -1.85 7.23 -8.01
C GLY A 74 -2.39 8.52 -7.42
N VAL A 75 -2.58 9.58 -8.22
CA VAL A 75 -3.23 10.82 -7.81
C VAL A 75 -4.53 10.97 -8.58
N TYR A 76 -5.65 11.00 -7.87
CA TYR A 76 -7.00 10.98 -8.42
C TYR A 76 -7.66 12.35 -8.35
N THR A 77 -8.45 12.66 -9.38
CA THR A 77 -9.23 13.90 -9.44
C THR A 77 -10.58 13.71 -8.75
N VAL A 78 -10.96 14.67 -7.90
CA VAL A 78 -12.26 14.71 -7.23
C VAL A 78 -12.95 16.04 -7.54
N ASN A 79 -14.18 15.95 -8.02
CA ASN A 79 -14.98 17.13 -8.35
C ASN A 79 -15.54 17.77 -7.07
N VAL A 80 -15.30 19.07 -6.93
CA VAL A 80 -15.78 19.89 -5.80
C VAL A 80 -16.65 21.08 -6.28
N ILE A 81 -17.06 21.09 -7.54
CA ILE A 81 -17.77 22.21 -8.19
C ILE A 81 -19.22 21.86 -8.53
N ASP A 82 -19.47 20.64 -9.05
CA ASP A 82 -20.77 20.24 -9.57
C ASP A 82 -21.34 19.07 -8.77
N VAL A 83 -22.38 19.36 -7.98
CA VAL A 83 -23.12 18.40 -7.15
C VAL A 83 -23.76 17.26 -7.96
N ASN A 84 -23.98 17.47 -9.26
CA ASN A 84 -24.59 16.47 -10.12
C ASN A 84 -23.55 15.58 -10.81
N ALA A 85 -22.27 15.91 -10.71
CA ALA A 85 -21.21 15.10 -11.27
C ALA A 85 -21.10 13.78 -10.50
N LEU A 86 -20.90 12.69 -11.23
CA LEU A 86 -20.64 11.38 -10.61
C LEU A 86 -19.41 11.42 -9.71
N GLN A 87 -18.37 12.13 -10.15
CA GLN A 87 -17.09 12.29 -9.44
C GLN A 87 -17.14 13.35 -8.30
N PHE A 88 -18.34 13.79 -7.90
CA PHE A 88 -18.50 14.77 -6.83
C PHE A 88 -18.03 14.18 -5.49
N ILE A 89 -17.42 15.02 -4.65
CA ILE A 89 -16.79 14.60 -3.38
C ILE A 89 -17.70 13.79 -2.45
N GLU A 90 -19.02 14.04 -2.45
CA GLU A 90 -19.96 13.28 -1.61
C GLU A 90 -20.10 11.82 -2.06
N ASN A 91 -19.83 11.53 -3.32
CA ASN A 91 -19.86 10.19 -3.89
C ASN A 91 -18.52 9.46 -3.73
N LEU A 92 -17.47 10.12 -3.20
CA LEU A 92 -16.15 9.53 -3.05
C LEU A 92 -16.17 8.33 -2.10
N ARG A 93 -15.54 7.23 -2.52
CA ARG A 93 -15.33 6.00 -1.74
C ARG A 93 -13.88 5.59 -1.81
N VAL A 94 -13.40 5.00 -0.72
CA VAL A 94 -12.04 4.44 -0.64
C VAL A 94 -12.10 3.12 0.07
N GLU A 95 -11.54 2.09 -0.56
CA GLU A 95 -11.45 0.74 -0.04
C GLU A 95 -10.02 0.21 -0.15
N LEU A 96 -9.67 -0.72 0.74
CA LEU A 96 -8.40 -1.43 0.74
C LEU A 96 -8.64 -2.91 0.49
N PHE A 97 -7.78 -3.52 -0.33
CA PHE A 97 -7.76 -4.94 -0.62
C PHE A 97 -6.55 -5.56 0.08
N VAL A 98 -6.81 -6.44 1.04
CA VAL A 98 -5.80 -7.11 1.85
C VAL A 98 -5.61 -8.53 1.35
N GLU A 99 -4.43 -8.80 0.80
CA GLU A 99 -3.99 -10.09 0.25
C GLU A 99 -2.96 -10.78 1.16
N SER A 100 -3.00 -10.49 2.46
CA SER A 100 -2.03 -11.02 3.43
C SER A 100 -2.40 -12.40 3.97
N ASP A 101 -1.42 -13.30 4.11
CA ASP A 101 -1.59 -14.63 4.68
C ASP A 101 -1.30 -14.72 6.20
N VAL A 102 -0.89 -13.60 6.79
CA VAL A 102 -0.61 -13.43 8.21
C VAL A 102 -1.36 -12.24 8.79
N ASP A 103 -1.57 -12.25 10.11
CA ASP A 103 -2.14 -11.11 10.83
C ASP A 103 -1.35 -9.84 10.51
N THR A 104 -2.04 -8.82 9.98
CA THR A 104 -1.42 -7.62 9.43
C THR A 104 -2.08 -6.37 9.99
N TYR A 105 -1.27 -5.44 10.49
CA TYR A 105 -1.71 -4.09 10.81
C TYR A 105 -1.54 -3.18 9.60
N ILE A 106 -2.53 -2.30 9.41
CA ILE A 106 -2.58 -1.38 8.29
C ILE A 106 -2.74 0.04 8.83
N ARG A 107 -2.02 0.97 8.21
CA ARG A 107 -2.26 2.40 8.37
C ARG A 107 -2.30 3.09 7.02
N VAL A 108 -3.14 4.10 6.90
CA VAL A 108 -3.39 4.82 5.64
C VAL A 108 -3.28 6.31 5.87
N SER A 109 -2.56 7.00 4.99
CA SER A 109 -2.53 8.45 4.94
C SER A 109 -3.23 8.88 3.65
N LEU A 110 -4.22 9.76 3.80
CA LEU A 110 -4.89 10.44 2.70
C LEU A 110 -4.11 11.73 2.44
N VAL A 111 -3.46 11.81 1.28
CA VAL A 111 -2.74 13.01 0.87
C VAL A 111 -3.64 13.78 -0.07
N ASP A 112 -4.14 14.92 0.40
CA ASP A 112 -5.04 15.77 -0.35
C ASP A 112 -4.38 17.10 -0.74
N SER A 113 -4.84 17.68 -1.86
CA SER A 113 -4.46 19.01 -2.29
C SER A 113 -5.58 19.65 -3.08
N LEU A 114 -6.06 20.80 -2.60
CA LEU A 114 -6.96 21.64 -3.38
C LEU A 114 -6.16 22.38 -4.44
N THR A 115 -6.63 22.36 -5.68
CA THR A 115 -5.97 23.00 -6.82
C THR A 115 -6.94 23.92 -7.56
N LEU A 116 -6.40 24.99 -8.14
CA LEU A 116 -7.12 25.91 -9.01
C LEU A 116 -6.51 25.87 -10.40
N LEU A 117 -7.31 25.51 -11.39
CA LEU A 117 -6.96 25.53 -12.80
C LEU A 117 -7.30 26.91 -13.39
N ILE A 118 -6.28 27.60 -13.91
CA ILE A 118 -6.44 28.88 -14.60
C ILE A 118 -6.02 28.69 -16.05
N THR A 119 -6.89 29.08 -16.98
CA THR A 119 -6.58 29.11 -18.41
C THR A 119 -6.29 30.55 -18.83
N ASN A 120 -5.14 30.80 -19.44
CA ASN A 120 -4.80 32.13 -19.96
C ASN A 120 -5.48 32.42 -21.31
N PHE A 121 -5.26 33.61 -21.88
CA PHE A 121 -5.84 34.01 -23.17
C PHE A 121 -5.33 33.19 -24.38
N GLU A 122 -4.24 32.45 -24.22
CA GLU A 122 -3.66 31.56 -25.24
C GLU A 122 -4.14 30.11 -25.09
N GLY A 123 -5.02 29.83 -24.11
CA GLY A 123 -5.52 28.48 -23.84
C GLY A 123 -4.56 27.62 -22.99
N VAL A 124 -3.46 28.18 -22.48
CA VAL A 124 -2.52 27.46 -21.62
C VAL A 124 -3.11 27.34 -20.22
N GLN A 125 -3.19 26.10 -19.73
CA GLN A 125 -3.67 25.79 -18.39
C GLN A 125 -2.51 25.82 -17.38
N THR A 126 -2.74 26.50 -16.26
CA THR A 126 -1.84 26.52 -15.10
C THR A 126 -2.60 26.00 -13.90
N GLU A 127 -2.06 24.97 -13.25
CA GLU A 127 -2.55 24.45 -11.99
C GLU A 127 -1.82 25.16 -10.84
N ILE A 128 -2.59 25.70 -9.89
CA ILE A 128 -2.05 26.36 -8.69
C ILE A 128 -2.54 25.59 -7.46
N PRO A 129 -1.64 25.06 -6.62
CA PRO A 129 -2.05 24.47 -5.35
C PRO A 129 -2.54 25.56 -4.40
N ILE A 130 -3.69 25.32 -3.79
CA ILE A 130 -4.28 26.18 -2.77
C ILE A 130 -3.87 25.62 -1.41
N ILE A 131 -3.07 26.41 -0.68
CA ILE A 131 -2.67 26.05 0.68
C ILE A 131 -3.86 26.34 1.59
N GLY A 132 -4.39 25.29 2.21
CA GLY A 132 -5.51 25.35 3.14
C GLY A 132 -5.38 24.29 4.23
N ASP A 133 -6.42 24.22 5.06
CA ASP A 133 -6.57 23.11 6.00
C ASP A 133 -6.80 21.81 5.21
N PRO A 134 -6.35 20.65 5.73
CA PRO A 134 -6.64 19.35 5.13
C PRO A 134 -8.15 19.14 4.95
N PHE A 135 -8.53 18.42 3.90
CA PHE A 135 -9.91 18.00 3.74
C PHE A 135 -10.31 16.98 4.80
N ASP A 136 -11.44 17.23 5.45
CA ASP A 136 -12.06 16.26 6.35
C ASP A 136 -12.75 15.17 5.52
N PHE A 137 -12.45 13.91 5.84
CA PHE A 137 -13.09 12.74 5.25
C PHE A 137 -13.87 11.98 6.32
N ASN A 138 -15.04 11.46 5.96
CA ASN A 138 -15.86 10.64 6.85
C ASN A 138 -15.31 9.21 6.88
N VAL A 139 -14.25 9.01 7.65
CA VAL A 139 -13.58 7.71 7.78
C VAL A 139 -14.42 6.77 8.68
N THR A 140 -14.50 5.49 8.31
CA THR A 140 -15.28 4.49 9.06
C THR A 140 -14.74 4.29 10.49
N SER A 141 -15.62 3.86 11.41
CA SER A 141 -15.32 3.79 12.85
C SER A 141 -14.25 2.78 13.25
N ASP A 142 -13.89 1.85 12.36
CA ASP A 142 -12.84 0.86 12.60
C ASP A 142 -11.43 1.45 12.55
N TRP A 143 -11.32 2.67 12.02
CA TRP A 143 -10.06 3.40 11.92
C TRP A 143 -9.91 4.40 13.06
N VAL A 144 -8.71 4.44 13.63
CA VAL A 144 -8.30 5.45 14.61
C VAL A 144 -7.64 6.60 13.87
N ASP A 145 -8.23 7.78 13.97
CA ASP A 145 -7.67 9.01 13.44
C ASP A 145 -6.48 9.50 14.29
N ARG A 146 -5.32 9.58 13.64
CA ARG A 146 -4.07 10.14 14.15
C ARG A 146 -3.45 11.12 13.15
N VAL A 147 -4.22 11.61 12.18
CA VAL A 147 -3.73 12.46 11.10
C VAL A 147 -3.06 13.73 11.63
N SER A 148 -3.64 14.35 12.66
CA SER A 148 -3.05 15.53 13.31
C SER A 148 -1.72 15.29 14.05
N VAL A 149 -1.36 14.02 14.31
CA VAL A 149 -0.15 13.66 15.07
C VAL A 149 0.94 13.11 14.15
N ASP A 150 0.61 12.15 13.28
CA ASP A 150 1.57 11.46 12.42
C ASP A 150 1.12 11.34 10.95
N GLY A 151 -0.07 11.84 10.61
CA GLY A 151 -0.59 11.84 9.25
C GLY A 151 -1.33 10.56 8.84
N PHE A 152 -1.63 9.63 9.76
CA PHE A 152 -2.26 8.35 9.43
C PHE A 152 -3.58 8.08 10.16
N TYR A 153 -4.43 7.30 9.49
CA TYR A 153 -5.51 6.51 10.07
C TYR A 153 -5.00 5.09 10.32
N TYR A 154 -5.34 4.49 11.45
CA TYR A 154 -4.90 3.14 11.81
C TYR A 154 -6.07 2.18 11.96
N LEU A 155 -6.00 1.01 11.33
CA LEU A 155 -6.99 -0.04 11.56
C LEU A 155 -6.69 -0.72 12.91
N GLN A 156 -7.69 -0.76 13.81
CA GLN A 156 -7.48 -1.23 15.18
C GLN A 156 -7.16 -2.72 15.28
N ASN A 157 -7.85 -3.53 14.49
CA ASN A 157 -7.74 -4.99 14.56
C ASN A 157 -6.83 -5.47 13.43
N PRO A 158 -5.91 -6.42 13.70
CA PRO A 158 -5.14 -7.03 12.64
C PRO A 158 -6.06 -7.83 11.73
N VAL A 159 -5.70 -7.85 10.45
CA VAL A 159 -6.50 -8.46 9.39
C VAL A 159 -5.67 -9.38 8.53
N GLN A 160 -6.35 -10.31 7.86
CA GLN A 160 -5.80 -11.27 6.91
C GLN A 160 -6.80 -11.47 5.77
N ARG A 161 -6.35 -11.99 4.63
CA ARG A 161 -7.23 -12.36 3.52
C ARG A 161 -8.26 -13.40 3.94
N LEU A 162 -9.40 -13.45 3.24
CA LEU A 162 -10.46 -14.43 3.52
C LEU A 162 -10.02 -15.85 3.15
N ASP A 163 -9.36 -15.98 1.99
CA ASP A 163 -8.76 -17.21 1.50
C ASP A 163 -7.61 -16.91 0.53
N ALA A 164 -6.94 -17.95 0.00
CA ALA A 164 -5.77 -17.79 -0.86
C ALA A 164 -6.02 -17.06 -2.20
N SER A 165 -7.28 -16.93 -2.62
CA SER A 165 -7.71 -16.32 -3.87
C SER A 165 -8.57 -15.07 -3.70
N THR A 166 -9.06 -14.79 -2.49
CA THR A 166 -10.02 -13.73 -2.22
C THR A 166 -9.44 -12.72 -1.22
N PRO A 167 -9.17 -11.47 -1.64
CA PRO A 167 -8.73 -10.43 -0.71
C PRO A 167 -9.84 -10.11 0.30
N LEU A 168 -9.44 -9.67 1.50
CA LEU A 168 -10.38 -9.00 2.41
C LEU A 168 -10.51 -7.54 1.98
N VAL A 169 -11.74 -7.07 1.78
CA VAL A 169 -12.03 -5.66 1.45
C VAL A 169 -12.34 -4.91 2.75
N ILE A 170 -11.64 -3.79 2.96
CA ILE A 170 -11.78 -2.95 4.15
C ILE A 170 -12.13 -1.54 3.69
N PRO A 171 -13.33 -1.03 4.01
CA PRO A 171 -13.70 0.32 3.64
C PRO A 171 -13.02 1.34 4.56
N LEU A 172 -12.45 2.38 3.94
CA LEU A 172 -11.92 3.56 4.61
C LEU A 172 -12.94 4.71 4.58
N ILE A 173 -13.56 4.96 3.42
CA ILE A 173 -14.61 5.96 3.25
C ILE A 173 -15.81 5.28 2.57
N GLU A 174 -16.91 5.11 3.31
CA GLU A 174 -18.16 4.46 2.82
C GLU A 174 -19.23 5.44 2.38
N GLU A 175 -19.21 6.66 2.92
CA GLU A 175 -20.19 7.69 2.61
C GLU A 175 -19.67 9.06 3.01
N TYR A 176 -20.29 10.11 2.48
CA TYR A 176 -20.09 11.46 2.99
C TYR A 176 -20.72 11.61 4.38
N PHE A 177 -20.38 12.69 5.09
CA PHE A 177 -20.87 12.94 6.44
C PHE A 177 -22.41 12.91 6.53
N PRO A 178 -23.02 12.03 7.36
CA PRO A 178 -24.46 11.89 7.44
C PRO A 178 -25.18 13.20 7.80
N GLY A 179 -26.14 13.59 6.97
CA GLY A 179 -26.94 14.80 7.16
C GLY A 179 -26.22 16.11 6.85
N LEU A 180 -24.99 16.05 6.34
CA LEU A 180 -24.25 17.21 5.81
C LEU A 180 -24.19 17.16 4.29
N SER A 181 -24.03 18.33 3.70
CA SER A 181 -23.74 18.47 2.27
C SER A 181 -22.52 19.36 2.08
N PHE A 182 -21.69 19.04 1.11
CA PHE A 182 -20.54 19.83 0.71
C PHE A 182 -21.02 21.09 0.00
N SER A 183 -20.45 22.25 0.38
CA SER A 183 -20.70 23.51 -0.32
C SER A 183 -19.81 23.58 -1.56
N PRO A 184 -20.36 23.57 -2.79
CA PRO A 184 -19.52 23.55 -3.98
C PRO A 184 -18.64 24.79 -4.10
N LEU A 185 -17.42 24.56 -4.59
CA LEU A 185 -16.44 25.60 -4.82
C LEU A 185 -16.65 26.26 -6.20
N PRO A 186 -16.10 27.48 -6.41
CA PRO A 186 -16.16 28.13 -7.71
C PRO A 186 -15.53 27.31 -8.83
N ILE A 187 -15.92 27.63 -10.07
CA ILE A 187 -15.35 26.99 -11.27
C ILE A 187 -13.82 27.13 -11.28
N GLY A 188 -13.15 26.06 -11.66
CA GLY A 188 -11.68 25.94 -11.74
C GLY A 188 -11.06 25.21 -10.56
N TYR A 189 -11.77 25.05 -9.44
CA TYR A 189 -11.28 24.28 -8.30
C TYR A 189 -11.40 22.76 -8.52
N SER A 190 -10.39 22.01 -8.10
CA SER A 190 -10.42 20.55 -8.06
C SER A 190 -9.68 20.05 -6.84
N LEU A 191 -10.21 19.01 -6.20
CA LEU A 191 -9.49 18.29 -5.17
C LEU A 191 -8.67 17.17 -5.84
N GLN A 192 -7.41 17.04 -5.46
CA GLN A 192 -6.56 15.91 -5.85
C GLN A 192 -6.27 15.09 -4.60
N ILE A 193 -6.44 13.77 -4.69
CA ILE A 193 -6.18 12.86 -3.58
C ILE A 193 -5.22 11.75 -3.99
N ALA A 194 -4.38 11.32 -3.07
CA ALA A 194 -3.52 10.15 -3.21
C ALA A 194 -3.55 9.33 -1.92
N LEU A 195 -3.37 8.01 -2.07
CA LEU A 195 -3.32 7.08 -0.94
C LEU A 195 -1.87 6.71 -0.64
N ARG A 196 -1.47 6.81 0.62
CA ARG A 196 -0.26 6.16 1.12
C ARG A 196 -0.66 5.08 2.12
N ILE A 197 -0.48 3.83 1.71
CA ILE A 197 -0.86 2.65 2.50
C ILE A 197 0.42 2.00 3.02
N GLU A 198 0.44 1.69 4.32
CA GLU A 198 1.50 0.91 4.93
C GLU A 198 0.91 -0.27 5.67
N ALA A 199 1.44 -1.46 5.38
CA ALA A 199 1.02 -2.71 5.98
C ALA A 199 2.23 -3.44 6.57
N VAL A 200 2.07 -3.99 7.77
CA VAL A 200 3.12 -4.71 8.48
C VAL A 200 2.53 -5.93 9.18
N GLN A 201 3.28 -7.03 9.22
CA GLN A 201 2.91 -8.19 10.03
C GLN A 201 2.70 -7.79 11.50
N ALA A 202 1.75 -8.42 12.19
CA ALA A 202 1.40 -8.10 13.57
C ALA A 202 2.57 -8.32 14.53
N ILE A 203 3.35 -9.39 14.31
CA ILE A 203 4.49 -9.72 15.16
C ILE A 203 5.65 -8.75 14.91
N GLU A 204 5.87 -7.86 15.88
CA GLU A 204 6.95 -6.85 15.92
C GLU A 204 6.98 -5.87 14.73
N GLY A 205 6.05 -5.95 13.78
CA GLY A 205 6.01 -5.09 12.60
C GLY A 205 5.82 -3.63 12.96
N PRO A 206 4.78 -3.25 13.73
CA PRO A 206 4.57 -1.87 14.15
C PRO A 206 5.76 -1.28 14.91
N GLN A 207 6.37 -2.07 15.79
CA GLN A 207 7.52 -1.65 16.60
C GLN A 207 8.75 -1.41 15.72
N ARG A 208 9.05 -2.32 14.78
CA ARG A 208 10.26 -2.26 13.95
C ARG A 208 10.14 -1.34 12.74
N ARG A 209 8.94 -1.23 12.14
CA ARG A 209 8.71 -0.47 10.90
C ARG A 209 8.11 0.90 11.16
N TRP A 210 7.20 1.02 12.11
CA TRP A 210 6.56 2.30 12.44
C TRP A 210 7.20 3.00 13.64
N GLY A 211 8.05 2.30 14.40
CA GLY A 211 8.69 2.85 15.59
C GLY A 211 7.70 3.02 16.75
N LEU A 212 6.58 2.30 16.74
CA LEU A 212 5.52 2.42 17.73
C LEU A 212 5.60 1.26 18.73
N PRO A 213 6.10 1.49 19.97
CA PRO A 213 6.21 0.42 20.96
C PRO A 213 4.84 -0.08 21.45
N THR A 214 3.81 0.76 21.36
CA THR A 214 2.42 0.46 21.74
C THR A 214 1.46 1.02 20.68
N PRO A 215 0.25 0.44 20.55
CA PRO A 215 -0.77 0.96 19.64
C PRO A 215 -1.18 2.41 19.97
N PRO A 216 -1.55 3.22 18.96
CA PRO A 216 -2.05 4.58 19.17
C PRO A 216 -3.29 4.69 20.06
N TRP A 217 -4.13 3.64 20.10
CA TRP A 217 -5.32 3.54 20.95
C TRP A 217 -5.04 2.91 22.33
N GLY A 218 -3.78 2.63 22.64
CA GLY A 218 -3.37 1.97 23.88
C GLY A 218 -3.42 0.45 23.83
N GLY A 219 -2.92 -0.19 24.90
CA GLY A 219 -2.83 -1.65 25.00
C GLY A 219 -1.51 -2.22 24.46
N THR A 220 -1.58 -3.45 23.94
CA THR A 220 -0.47 -4.15 23.29
C THR A 220 -0.85 -4.46 21.84
N TRP A 221 0.14 -4.48 20.95
CA TRP A 221 0.00 -5.05 19.62
C TRP A 221 -0.27 -6.56 19.68
#